data_AF-A0A4S9V945-F1
#
_entry.id   AF-A0A4S9V945-F1
#
_cell.length_a   1.000
_cell.length_b   1.000
_cell.length_c   1.000
_cell.angle_alpha   90.00
_cell.angle_beta   90.00
_cell.angle_gamma   90.00
#
_symmetry.space_group_name_H-M   'P 1'
#
loop_
_entity.id
_entity.type
_entity.pdbx_description
1 polymer ?
#
loop_
_entity_poly.entity_id
_entity_poly.type
_entity_poly.pdbx_seq_one_letter_code
_entity_poly.pdbx_strand_id
1 'polypeptide(L)'
;MNDIRDEDRILPQANSPLFRLPGELRNWIYDLIITPSAPIVNPSWDTTTGPKHQQVPSLGVTLLRTCRAVYLEANESTLLRKGDFVFTRIAHIQAFFSRLSLSQRSNVDHITIDLREAASGDPSSQGEESTTIANEWVHYFCCVQGAHMMGAWCADLSTLKNDIPHLRSICIDLTTWQPNYAGARVSGWRYLQSLLRSIRGLDSFTLKGKRLDSSSWRSQPVPWSLGLWVSPAFDKDESALVDLLGHAIREPKENEVKLLEWHVVEGGVTLLTVRVDEAHKIMPLTGSDLHLLYDGRMLWNEFLDFKENQVESIKRRKASMSIGDAIWGRAPEVLV
;
A
#
# COMPACT_ATOMS: atom_id res chain seq x y z
N MET A 1 10.11 -63.34 25.15
CA MET A 1 9.75 -62.16 25.98
C MET A 1 10.54 -60.98 25.45
N ASN A 2 10.03 -60.03 24.67
CA ASN A 2 8.73 -59.81 24.06
C ASN A 2 9.02 -59.27 22.65
N ASP A 3 8.46 -59.94 21.64
CA ASP A 3 8.36 -59.41 20.29
C ASP A 3 7.35 -58.25 20.36
N ILE A 4 7.83 -57.02 20.30
CA ILE A 4 6.95 -55.86 20.08
C ILE A 4 6.59 -55.94 18.59
N ARG A 5 5.40 -56.45 18.31
CA ARG A 5 4.82 -56.47 16.96
C ARG A 5 4.84 -55.05 16.39
N ASP A 6 5.50 -54.89 15.25
CA ASP A 6 5.56 -53.65 14.48
C ASP A 6 4.17 -53.21 13.95
N GLU A 7 3.13 -54.04 14.14
CA GLU A 7 1.75 -53.78 13.74
C GLU A 7 0.98 -52.81 14.65
N ASP A 8 1.50 -52.46 15.83
CA ASP A 8 0.88 -51.47 16.74
C ASP A 8 1.53 -50.08 16.67
N ARG A 9 2.36 -49.81 15.64
CA ARG A 9 2.70 -48.43 15.29
C ARG A 9 1.50 -47.77 14.59
N ILE A 10 0.47 -47.47 15.37
CA ILE A 10 -0.59 -46.55 14.97
C ILE A 10 0.12 -45.24 14.58
N LEU A 11 0.25 -44.98 13.27
CA LEU A 11 0.54 -43.64 12.78
C LEU A 11 -0.77 -42.85 12.99
N PRO A 12 -0.94 -42.09 14.08
CA PRO A 12 -2.24 -41.55 14.48
C PRO A 12 -2.83 -40.59 13.43
N GLN A 13 -1.96 -40.14 12.52
CA GLN A 13 -2.23 -39.18 11.45
C GLN A 13 -3.06 -39.82 10.32
N ALA A 14 -2.83 -41.08 9.94
CA ALA A 14 -3.51 -41.69 8.79
C ALA A 14 -5.01 -41.95 9.01
N ASN A 15 -5.45 -42.01 10.28
CA ASN A 15 -6.85 -42.24 10.63
C ASN A 15 -7.70 -40.96 10.69
N SER A 16 -7.07 -39.78 10.65
CA SER A 16 -7.81 -38.52 10.69
C SER A 16 -8.60 -38.31 9.38
N PRO A 17 -9.86 -37.85 9.46
CA PRO A 17 -10.67 -37.53 8.28
C PRO A 17 -9.99 -36.56 7.32
N LEU A 18 -9.16 -35.64 7.84
CA LEU A 18 -8.39 -34.69 7.03
C LEU A 18 -7.46 -35.42 6.06
N PHE A 19 -6.75 -36.46 6.52
CA PHE A 19 -5.80 -37.21 5.70
C PHE A 19 -6.45 -38.25 4.79
N ARG A 20 -7.77 -38.47 4.91
CA ARG A 20 -8.56 -39.26 3.96
C ARG A 20 -8.98 -38.45 2.72
N LEU A 21 -8.90 -37.11 2.78
CA LEU A 21 -9.18 -36.26 1.63
C LEU A 21 -8.03 -36.35 0.61
N PRO A 22 -8.30 -36.15 -0.69
CA PRO A 22 -7.24 -35.93 -1.69
C PRO A 22 -6.32 -34.78 -1.31
N GLY A 23 -5.06 -34.85 -1.75
CA GLY A 23 -4.04 -33.84 -1.45
C GLY A 23 -4.43 -32.43 -1.90
N GLU A 24 -5.16 -32.28 -3.00
CA GLU A 24 -5.60 -30.96 -3.45
C GLU A 24 -6.57 -30.31 -2.45
N LEU A 25 -7.53 -31.07 -1.91
CA LEU A 25 -8.48 -30.55 -0.93
C LEU A 25 -7.79 -30.19 0.39
N ARG A 26 -6.79 -30.98 0.81
CA ARG A 26 -5.99 -30.65 2.00
C ARG A 26 -5.21 -29.36 1.80
N ASN A 27 -4.58 -29.18 0.65
CA ASN A 27 -3.86 -27.95 0.32
C ASN A 27 -4.78 -26.73 0.30
N TRP A 28 -6.00 -26.85 -0.24
CA TRP A 28 -6.99 -25.77 -0.16
C TRP A 28 -7.40 -25.45 1.28
N ILE A 29 -7.60 -26.46 2.11
CA ILE A 29 -7.91 -26.28 3.54
C ILE A 29 -6.76 -25.56 4.23
N TYR A 30 -5.51 -25.99 4.01
CA TYR A 30 -4.33 -25.33 4.59
C TYR A 30 -4.23 -23.89 4.14
N ASP A 31 -4.39 -23.63 2.84
CA ASP A 31 -4.33 -22.28 2.29
C ASP A 31 -5.40 -21.36 2.91
N LEU A 32 -6.64 -21.82 3.03
CA LEU A 32 -7.73 -21.03 3.63
C LEU A 32 -7.49 -20.74 5.11
N ILE A 33 -6.93 -21.70 5.86
CA ILE A 33 -6.70 -21.57 7.30
C ILE A 33 -5.46 -20.71 7.59
N ILE A 34 -4.42 -20.79 6.76
CA ILE A 34 -3.16 -20.05 6.93
C ILE A 34 -3.27 -18.62 6.38
N THR A 35 -4.10 -18.40 5.36
CA THR A 35 -4.32 -17.06 4.79
C THR A 35 -5.06 -16.18 5.80
N PRO A 36 -4.51 -15.02 6.20
CA PRO A 36 -5.18 -14.10 7.11
C PRO A 36 -6.52 -13.62 6.53
N SER A 37 -7.56 -13.58 7.36
CA SER A 37 -8.86 -13.00 6.98
C SER A 37 -8.91 -11.48 7.09
N ALA A 38 -7.89 -10.87 7.70
CA ALA A 38 -7.76 -9.44 7.89
C ALA A 38 -6.28 -9.02 7.82
N PRO A 39 -5.97 -7.73 7.63
CA PRO A 39 -4.59 -7.24 7.62
C PRO A 39 -3.86 -7.52 8.94
N ILE A 40 -2.56 -7.78 8.85
CA ILE A 40 -1.67 -7.97 9.99
C ILE A 40 -0.95 -6.65 10.25
N VAL A 41 -1.40 -5.90 11.26
CA VAL A 41 -0.87 -4.58 11.60
C VAL A 41 0.22 -4.69 12.66
N ASN A 42 1.39 -4.10 12.35
CA ASN A 42 2.59 -4.09 13.17
C ASN A 42 2.94 -5.50 13.71
N PRO A 43 3.20 -6.48 12.81
CA PRO A 43 3.55 -7.83 13.22
C PRO A 43 4.77 -7.79 14.15
N SER A 44 4.65 -8.43 15.31
CA SER A 44 5.71 -8.53 16.30
C SER A 44 5.97 -9.99 16.62
N TRP A 45 7.25 -10.32 16.75
CA TRP A 45 7.72 -11.61 17.24
C TRP A 45 7.70 -11.69 18.77
N ASP A 46 7.64 -10.54 19.44
CA ASP A 46 7.55 -10.44 20.89
C ASP A 46 6.08 -10.51 21.33
N THR A 47 5.83 -11.30 22.37
CA THR A 47 4.51 -11.53 22.97
C THR A 47 4.30 -10.75 24.27
N THR A 48 5.34 -10.08 24.78
CA THR A 48 5.33 -9.44 26.10
C THR A 48 4.84 -8.01 26.08
N THR A 49 5.24 -7.23 25.08
CA THR A 49 4.75 -5.87 24.83
C THR A 49 4.43 -5.70 23.34
N GLY A 50 3.14 -5.70 23.01
CA GLY A 50 2.68 -5.46 21.65
C GLY A 50 2.93 -4.01 21.23
N PRO A 51 3.39 -3.76 19.99
CA PRO A 51 3.51 -2.40 19.49
C PRO A 51 2.16 -1.67 19.50
N LYS A 52 2.21 -0.34 19.53
CA LYS A 52 1.01 0.50 19.39
C LYS A 52 0.28 0.13 18.11
N HIS A 53 -1.05 0.07 18.16
CA HIS A 53 -1.91 -0.30 17.05
C HIS A 53 -1.70 -1.73 16.50
N GLN A 54 -1.00 -2.62 17.24
CA GLN A 54 -0.86 -4.00 16.82
C GLN A 54 -2.24 -4.66 16.65
N GLN A 55 -2.44 -5.29 15.49
CA GLN A 55 -3.62 -6.09 15.20
C GLN A 55 -3.17 -7.32 14.41
N VAL A 56 -3.13 -8.47 15.08
CA VAL A 56 -2.83 -9.75 14.43
C VAL A 56 -4.10 -10.59 14.48
N PRO A 57 -4.74 -10.90 13.34
CA PRO A 57 -5.89 -11.78 13.31
C PRO A 57 -5.51 -13.17 13.83
N SER A 58 -6.50 -13.97 14.21
CA SER A 58 -6.25 -15.38 14.54
C SER A 58 -5.69 -16.07 13.30
N LEU A 59 -4.44 -16.48 13.37
CA LEU A 59 -3.77 -17.20 12.30
C LEU A 59 -3.91 -18.69 12.55
N GLY A 60 -4.30 -19.44 11.52
CA GLY A 60 -4.37 -20.89 11.55
C GLY A 60 -3.02 -21.60 11.62
N VAL A 61 -1.93 -20.91 11.94
CA VAL A 61 -0.57 -21.46 12.03
C VAL A 61 -0.42 -22.52 13.12
N THR A 62 -1.33 -22.57 14.10
CA THR A 62 -1.40 -23.67 15.07
C THR A 62 -1.59 -25.02 14.37
N LEU A 63 -2.25 -25.03 13.20
CA LEU A 63 -2.40 -26.23 12.37
C LEU A 63 -1.03 -26.82 11.98
N LEU A 64 -0.05 -25.99 11.65
CA LEU A 64 1.32 -26.41 11.31
C LEU A 64 2.03 -27.12 12.47
N ARG A 65 1.57 -26.89 13.71
CA ARG A 65 2.11 -27.50 14.93
C ARG A 65 1.36 -28.77 15.35
N THR A 66 0.27 -29.14 14.68
CA THR A 66 -0.57 -30.28 15.08
C THR A 66 0.12 -31.61 14.85
N CYS A 67 0.73 -31.82 13.68
CA CYS A 67 1.42 -33.06 13.36
C CYS A 67 2.44 -32.90 12.22
N ARG A 68 3.38 -33.86 12.13
CA ARG A 68 4.47 -33.83 11.15
C ARG A 68 3.96 -33.87 9.69
N ALA A 69 2.92 -34.65 9.40
CA ALA A 69 2.37 -34.72 8.06
C ALA A 69 1.82 -33.37 7.60
N VAL A 70 1.04 -32.67 8.43
CA VAL A 70 0.59 -31.30 8.12
C VAL A 70 1.78 -30.36 7.93
N TYR A 71 2.76 -30.39 8.84
CA TYR A 71 3.93 -29.51 8.74
C TYR A 71 4.72 -29.67 7.42
N LEU A 72 4.83 -30.90 6.92
CA LEU A 72 5.55 -31.19 5.68
C LEU A 72 4.71 -30.92 4.42
N GLU A 73 3.39 -31.04 4.51
CA GLU A 73 2.47 -30.85 3.38
C GLU A 73 2.07 -29.39 3.20
N ALA A 74 1.82 -28.68 4.30
CA ALA A 74 1.34 -27.31 4.28
C ALA A 74 2.43 -26.35 3.83
N ASN A 75 2.08 -25.44 2.92
CA ASN A 75 2.99 -24.43 2.44
C ASN A 75 3.14 -23.29 3.47
N GLU A 76 4.25 -23.30 4.22
CA GLU A 76 4.55 -22.25 5.21
C GLU A 76 4.67 -20.84 4.58
N SER A 77 4.95 -20.76 3.28
CA SER A 77 5.05 -19.46 2.58
C SER A 77 3.71 -18.81 2.30
N THR A 78 2.57 -19.53 2.43
CA THR A 78 1.24 -18.98 2.12
C THR A 78 0.94 -17.73 2.94
N LEU A 79 1.28 -17.72 4.23
CA LEU A 79 1.08 -16.56 5.10
C LEU A 79 1.88 -15.33 4.61
N LEU A 80 3.14 -15.54 4.22
CA LEU A 80 4.02 -14.46 3.78
C LEU A 80 3.64 -13.93 2.39
N ARG A 81 3.14 -14.80 1.51
CA ARG A 81 2.73 -14.45 0.13
C ARG A 81 1.36 -13.79 0.03
N LYS A 82 0.43 -14.19 0.90
CA LYS A 82 -0.98 -13.74 0.83
C LYS A 82 -1.36 -12.80 1.97
N GLY A 83 -0.48 -12.59 2.96
CA GLY A 83 -0.73 -11.70 4.08
C GLY A 83 -0.60 -10.23 3.67
N ASP A 84 -1.57 -9.41 4.07
CA ASP A 84 -1.46 -7.94 4.00
C ASP A 84 -0.76 -7.46 5.27
N PHE A 85 0.55 -7.23 5.19
CA PHE A 85 1.36 -6.73 6.29
C PHE A 85 1.34 -5.21 6.31
N VAL A 86 0.77 -4.64 7.38
CA VAL A 86 0.62 -3.19 7.56
C VAL A 86 1.61 -2.70 8.60
N PHE A 87 2.35 -1.65 8.29
CA PHE A 87 3.35 -1.07 9.17
C PHE A 87 3.12 0.43 9.38
N THR A 88 3.13 0.86 10.64
CA THR A 88 3.00 2.28 11.00
C THR A 88 4.34 2.97 11.27
N ARG A 89 5.39 2.20 11.53
CA ARG A 89 6.77 2.67 11.79
C ARG A 89 7.79 1.76 11.11
N ILE A 90 8.95 2.33 10.79
CA ILE A 90 10.10 1.60 10.21
C ILE A 90 10.67 0.58 11.19
N ALA A 91 10.71 0.90 12.48
CA ALA A 91 11.16 -0.03 13.52
C ALA A 91 10.39 -1.37 13.47
N HIS A 92 9.08 -1.34 13.16
CA HIS A 92 8.27 -2.55 13.03
C HIS A 92 8.62 -3.35 11.77
N ILE A 93 8.92 -2.67 10.65
CA ILE A 93 9.41 -3.33 9.42
C ILE A 93 10.73 -4.03 9.72
N GLN A 94 11.70 -3.31 10.28
CA GLN A 94 13.02 -3.86 10.58
C GLN A 94 12.94 -5.03 11.57
N ALA A 95 12.16 -4.89 12.64
CA ALA A 95 11.96 -5.96 13.62
C ALA A 95 11.31 -7.20 12.98
N PHE A 96 10.34 -7.01 12.08
CA PHE A 96 9.70 -8.10 11.37
C PHE A 96 10.67 -8.83 10.42
N PHE A 97 11.30 -8.09 9.50
CA PHE A 97 12.17 -8.66 8.46
C PHE A 97 13.50 -9.19 9.01
N SER A 98 14.04 -8.62 10.09
CA SER A 98 15.29 -9.11 10.70
C SER A 98 15.20 -10.57 11.19
N ARG A 99 14.01 -11.06 11.53
CA ARG A 99 13.77 -12.45 11.95
C ARG A 99 13.48 -13.41 10.81
N LEU A 100 13.17 -12.90 9.62
CA LEU A 100 12.92 -13.72 8.44
C LEU A 100 14.24 -14.12 7.76
N SER A 101 14.34 -15.39 7.35
CA SER A 101 15.42 -15.85 6.47
C SER A 101 15.31 -15.19 5.09
N LEU A 102 16.40 -15.17 4.30
CA LEU A 102 16.37 -14.59 2.95
C LEU A 102 15.27 -15.21 2.06
N SER A 103 15.05 -16.52 2.16
CA SER A 103 13.99 -17.21 1.40
C SER A 103 12.58 -16.86 1.87
N GLN A 104 12.40 -16.54 3.16
CA GLN A 104 11.12 -16.08 3.69
C GLN A 104 10.86 -14.63 3.28
N ARG A 105 11.87 -13.76 3.32
CA ARG A 105 11.75 -12.36 2.87
C ARG A 105 11.34 -12.28 1.40
N SER A 106 11.85 -13.16 0.54
CA SER A 106 11.47 -13.18 -0.88
C SER A 106 10.04 -13.64 -1.14
N ASN A 107 9.34 -14.15 -0.12
CA ASN A 107 7.91 -14.48 -0.23
C ASN A 107 7.01 -13.30 0.14
N VAL A 108 7.54 -12.21 0.71
CA VAL A 108 6.78 -10.99 0.97
C VAL A 108 6.97 -10.04 -0.22
N ASP A 109 5.95 -9.95 -1.06
CA ASP A 109 5.97 -9.14 -2.29
C ASP A 109 5.17 -7.84 -2.15
N HIS A 110 4.29 -7.74 -1.15
CA HIS A 110 3.47 -6.59 -0.84
C HIS A 110 3.57 -6.16 0.63
N ILE A 111 3.59 -4.85 0.86
CA ILE A 111 3.37 -4.27 2.19
C ILE A 111 2.45 -3.05 2.10
N THR A 112 1.73 -2.79 3.19
CA THR A 112 1.01 -1.53 3.40
C THR A 112 1.76 -0.68 4.42
N ILE A 113 1.99 0.59 4.10
CA ILE A 113 2.57 1.58 4.99
C ILE A 113 1.47 2.54 5.40
N ASP A 114 1.12 2.49 6.67
CA ASP A 114 0.08 3.33 7.26
C ASP A 114 0.71 4.54 7.94
N LEU A 115 0.47 5.71 7.37
CA LEU A 115 1.14 6.93 7.81
C LEU A 115 0.44 7.60 9.01
N ARG A 116 -0.50 6.93 9.71
CA ARG A 116 -1.21 7.51 10.86
C ARG A 116 -0.30 8.10 11.94
N GLU A 117 0.85 7.49 12.18
CA GLU A 117 1.80 7.94 13.21
C GLU A 117 2.73 9.05 12.71
N ALA A 118 2.96 9.14 11.40
CA ALA A 118 3.62 10.29 10.78
C ALA A 118 2.68 11.50 10.65
N ALA A 119 1.37 11.23 10.54
CA ALA A 119 0.31 12.19 10.30
C ALA A 119 -0.32 12.78 11.57
N SER A 120 0.07 12.32 12.76
CA SER A 120 -0.58 12.73 14.02
C SER A 120 -0.38 14.22 14.28
N GLY A 121 -1.33 15.01 13.81
CA GLY A 121 -1.31 16.47 13.88
C GLY A 121 -2.11 17.02 15.05
N ASP A 122 -2.05 16.41 16.24
CA ASP A 122 -2.61 17.07 17.41
C ASP A 122 -1.78 18.34 17.70
N PRO A 123 -2.34 19.55 17.54
CA PRO A 123 -1.59 20.80 17.72
C PRO A 123 -1.17 21.00 19.19
N SER A 124 -1.86 20.36 20.13
CA SER A 124 -1.57 20.44 21.57
C SER A 124 -0.40 19.55 21.98
N SER A 125 -0.07 18.57 21.14
CA SER A 125 1.01 17.61 21.33
C SER A 125 1.72 17.36 20.01
N GLN A 126 2.18 18.44 19.34
CA GLN A 126 3.28 18.33 18.37
C GLN A 126 4.55 17.89 19.13
N GLY A 127 4.52 16.63 19.58
CA GLY A 127 5.66 15.99 20.18
C GLY A 127 6.69 15.79 19.09
N GLU A 128 7.95 16.04 19.44
CA GLU A 128 9.13 15.75 18.62
C GLU A 128 9.06 14.36 17.93
N GLU A 129 8.29 13.43 18.50
CA GLU A 129 8.00 12.10 17.97
C GLU A 129 7.38 12.08 16.56
N SER A 130 6.32 12.86 16.25
CA SER A 130 5.65 12.77 14.92
C SER A 130 6.55 13.26 13.80
N THR A 131 7.30 14.34 14.05
CA THR A 131 8.29 14.89 13.11
C THR A 131 9.46 13.91 12.93
N THR A 132 9.89 13.26 14.01
CA THR A 132 10.93 12.22 13.96
C THR A 132 10.46 11.05 13.09
N ILE A 133 9.26 10.51 13.33
CA ILE A 133 8.68 9.42 12.52
C ILE A 133 8.55 9.82 11.04
N ALA A 134 8.09 11.05 10.76
CA ALA A 134 8.00 11.54 9.40
C ALA A 134 9.38 11.58 8.71
N ASN A 135 10.41 12.08 9.40
CA ASN A 135 11.78 12.12 8.90
C ASN A 135 12.37 10.73 8.71
N GLU A 136 12.09 9.78 9.59
CA GLU A 136 12.50 8.38 9.43
C GLU A 136 11.95 7.79 8.12
N TRP A 137 10.66 8.02 7.80
CA TRP A 137 10.07 7.59 6.53
C TRP A 137 10.76 8.21 5.32
N VAL A 138 11.02 9.53 5.34
CA VAL A 138 11.77 10.17 4.24
C VAL A 138 13.14 9.53 4.08
N HIS A 139 13.84 9.30 5.19
CA HIS A 139 15.12 8.62 5.17
C HIS A 139 15.02 7.19 4.58
N TYR A 140 14.05 6.40 5.03
CA TYR A 140 13.86 5.01 4.64
C TYR A 140 13.64 4.82 3.13
N PHE A 141 12.93 5.77 2.51
CA PHE A 141 12.66 5.76 1.07
C PHE A 141 13.73 6.44 0.23
N CYS A 142 14.33 7.52 0.73
CA CYS A 142 15.18 8.40 -0.08
C CYS A 142 16.68 8.18 0.11
N CYS A 143 17.12 7.59 1.21
CA CYS A 143 18.55 7.44 1.46
C CYS A 143 19.18 6.40 0.53
N VAL A 144 20.39 6.72 0.07
CA VAL A 144 21.21 5.81 -0.72
C VAL A 144 22.26 5.20 0.19
N GLN A 145 22.46 3.89 0.05
CA GLN A 145 23.45 3.14 0.83
C GLN A 145 24.83 3.80 0.75
N GLY A 146 25.44 4.10 1.90
CA GLY A 146 26.75 4.76 1.99
C GLY A 146 26.72 6.31 2.02
N ALA A 147 25.55 6.95 1.96
CA ALA A 147 25.42 8.40 2.11
C ALA A 147 25.55 8.90 3.57
N HIS A 148 25.65 7.98 4.52
CA HIS A 148 25.75 8.30 5.94
C HIS A 148 27.17 8.69 6.34
N MET A 149 27.32 9.91 6.83
CA MET A 149 28.50 10.25 7.64
C MET A 149 28.41 9.52 8.98
N MET A 150 29.55 9.03 9.49
CA MET A 150 29.63 8.45 10.83
C MET A 150 29.10 9.44 11.87
N GLY A 151 28.14 9.02 12.69
CA GLY A 151 27.49 9.85 13.72
C GLY A 151 26.23 10.61 13.26
N ALA A 152 25.77 10.43 12.03
CA ALA A 152 24.47 10.96 11.61
C ALA A 152 23.32 10.22 12.34
N TRP A 153 22.26 10.94 12.70
CA TRP A 153 21.06 10.40 13.38
C TRP A 153 20.43 9.21 12.66
N CYS A 154 20.64 9.10 11.34
CA CYS A 154 20.09 8.07 10.47
C CYS A 154 21.07 6.93 10.18
N ALA A 155 22.26 6.88 10.81
CA ALA A 155 23.25 5.85 10.54
C ALA A 155 22.77 4.43 10.90
N ASP A 156 21.88 4.32 11.89
CA ASP A 156 21.30 3.03 12.33
C ASP A 156 19.99 2.69 11.60
N LEU A 157 19.47 3.58 10.77
CA LEU A 157 18.25 3.34 10.01
C LEU A 157 18.58 2.60 8.71
N SER A 158 17.89 1.47 8.49
CA SER A 158 17.91 0.76 7.22
C SER A 158 17.13 1.51 6.13
N THR A 159 17.18 1.01 4.90
CA THR A 159 16.41 1.53 3.76
C THR A 159 15.46 0.46 3.24
N LEU A 160 14.41 0.88 2.54
CA LEU A 160 13.44 -0.04 1.93
C LEU A 160 14.10 -1.14 1.08
N LYS A 161 15.09 -0.77 0.26
CA LYS A 161 15.81 -1.70 -0.62
C LYS A 161 16.67 -2.70 0.14
N ASN A 162 17.16 -2.34 1.32
CA ASN A 162 17.97 -3.23 2.16
C ASN A 162 17.10 -4.23 2.91
N ASP A 163 15.97 -3.78 3.48
CA ASP A 163 15.10 -4.66 4.26
C ASP A 163 14.31 -5.62 3.37
N ILE A 164 13.81 -5.12 2.22
CA ILE A 164 12.88 -5.83 1.35
C ILE A 164 13.28 -5.67 -0.14
N PRO A 165 14.42 -6.26 -0.57
CA PRO A 165 14.95 -6.07 -1.92
C PRO A 165 14.07 -6.63 -3.04
N HIS A 166 13.12 -7.52 -2.73
CA HIS A 166 12.24 -8.18 -3.69
C HIS A 166 10.80 -7.65 -3.69
N LEU A 167 10.57 -6.52 -3.01
CA LEU A 167 9.25 -5.92 -2.92
C LEU A 167 8.74 -5.54 -4.31
N ARG A 168 7.55 -6.02 -4.65
CA ARG A 168 6.89 -5.79 -5.94
C ARG A 168 5.75 -4.80 -5.83
N SER A 169 5.13 -4.71 -4.66
CA SER A 169 3.97 -3.86 -4.47
C SER A 169 4.02 -3.10 -3.14
N ILE A 170 3.60 -1.85 -3.17
CA ILE A 170 3.46 -1.00 -1.97
C ILE A 170 2.06 -0.40 -1.96
N CYS A 171 1.43 -0.40 -0.80
CA CYS A 171 0.29 0.46 -0.52
C CYS A 171 0.71 1.55 0.48
N ILE A 172 0.40 2.81 0.22
CA ILE A 172 0.47 3.87 1.24
C ILE A 172 -0.96 4.20 1.69
N ASP A 173 -1.22 4.07 2.98
CA ASP A 173 -2.51 4.34 3.59
C ASP A 173 -2.52 5.71 4.30
N LEU A 174 -3.39 6.58 3.80
CA LEU A 174 -3.62 7.95 4.26
C LEU A 174 -5.03 8.12 4.86
N THR A 175 -5.78 7.04 5.07
CA THR A 175 -7.20 7.10 5.52
C THR A 175 -7.38 7.81 6.86
N THR A 176 -6.37 7.74 7.71
CA THR A 176 -6.33 8.39 9.03
C THR A 176 -5.59 9.73 9.03
N TRP A 177 -5.08 10.18 7.88
CA TRP A 177 -4.32 11.43 7.79
C TRP A 177 -5.24 12.64 7.95
N GLN A 178 -5.01 13.48 8.98
CA GLN A 178 -5.82 14.66 9.27
C GLN A 178 -4.95 15.88 9.64
N PRO A 179 -4.80 16.89 8.76
CA PRO A 179 -4.22 18.17 9.08
C PRO A 179 -5.32 19.20 9.32
N ASN A 180 -5.16 19.89 10.44
CA ASN A 180 -6.16 20.78 10.98
C ASN A 180 -6.21 22.16 10.29
N TYR A 181 -5.29 22.46 9.36
CA TYR A 181 -5.21 23.75 8.69
C TYR A 181 -4.48 23.69 7.34
N ALA A 182 -4.67 24.73 6.52
CA ALA A 182 -4.19 24.84 5.14
C ALA A 182 -2.66 24.61 5.00
N GLY A 183 -1.84 25.32 5.79
CA GLY A 183 -0.37 25.15 5.77
C GLY A 183 0.10 23.71 6.00
N ALA A 184 -0.59 22.95 6.85
CA ALA A 184 -0.30 21.54 7.09
C ALA A 184 -0.69 20.63 5.92
N ARG A 185 -1.62 21.06 5.06
CA ARG A 185 -1.99 20.32 3.82
C ARG A 185 -0.89 20.43 2.77
N VAL A 186 -0.34 21.63 2.59
CA VAL A 186 0.78 21.87 1.66
C VAL A 186 2.05 21.15 2.12
N SER A 187 2.37 21.18 3.42
CA SER A 187 3.50 20.42 3.95
C SER A 187 3.29 18.91 3.80
N GLY A 188 2.07 18.40 4.06
CA GLY A 188 1.72 17.00 3.82
C GLY A 188 1.86 16.59 2.36
N TRP A 189 1.46 17.46 1.42
CA TRP A 189 1.63 17.21 -0.01
C TRP A 189 3.10 17.08 -0.40
N ARG A 190 3.93 18.05 0.00
CA ARG A 190 5.39 18.03 -0.25
C ARG A 190 6.07 16.83 0.40
N TYR A 191 5.62 16.45 1.59
CA TYR A 191 6.08 15.26 2.28
C TYR A 191 5.82 14.01 1.45
N LEU A 192 4.59 13.80 0.97
CA LEU A 192 4.27 12.66 0.08
C LEU A 192 5.09 12.69 -1.20
N GLN A 193 5.26 13.86 -1.82
CA GLN A 193 6.13 13.97 -3.00
C GLN A 193 7.56 13.52 -2.69
N SER A 194 8.10 13.90 -1.53
CA SER A 194 9.43 13.47 -1.10
C SER A 194 9.51 11.96 -0.98
N LEU A 195 8.53 11.32 -0.31
CA LEU A 195 8.50 9.86 -0.13
C LEU A 195 8.46 9.13 -1.48
N LEU A 196 7.58 9.56 -2.38
CA LEU A 196 7.30 8.86 -3.63
C LEU A 196 8.39 9.06 -4.70
N ARG A 197 9.16 10.15 -4.62
CA ARG A 197 10.17 10.50 -5.63
C ARG A 197 11.27 9.46 -5.81
N SER A 198 11.61 8.70 -4.77
CA SER A 198 12.76 7.77 -4.80
C SER A 198 12.37 6.31 -5.04
N ILE A 199 11.08 5.98 -4.96
CA ILE A 199 10.57 4.62 -5.14
C ILE A 199 10.57 4.30 -6.64
N ARG A 200 11.16 3.18 -7.06
CA ARG A 200 11.24 2.76 -8.46
C ARG A 200 11.24 1.24 -8.57
N GLY A 201 10.76 0.73 -9.70
CA GLY A 201 10.89 -0.68 -10.06
C GLY A 201 9.81 -1.60 -9.51
N LEU A 202 8.68 -1.06 -9.04
CA LEU A 202 7.57 -1.85 -8.51
C LEU A 202 6.67 -2.39 -9.65
N ASP A 203 6.03 -3.54 -9.42
CA ASP A 203 4.94 -4.06 -10.26
C ASP A 203 3.63 -3.31 -9.98
N SER A 204 3.41 -2.85 -8.75
CA SER A 204 2.17 -2.16 -8.33
C SER A 204 2.40 -1.13 -7.22
N PHE A 205 1.67 -0.03 -7.27
CA PHE A 205 1.67 1.01 -6.25
C PHE A 205 0.22 1.42 -6.01
N THR A 206 -0.21 1.30 -4.76
CA THR A 206 -1.54 1.66 -4.31
C THR A 206 -1.48 2.82 -3.33
N LEU A 207 -2.48 3.69 -3.40
CA LEU A 207 -2.75 4.71 -2.41
C LEU A 207 -4.18 4.58 -1.91
N LYS A 208 -4.31 4.54 -0.59
CA LYS A 208 -5.58 4.59 0.12
C LYS A 208 -5.74 5.98 0.71
N GLY A 209 -6.86 6.61 0.45
CA GLY A 209 -7.21 7.94 0.94
C GLY A 209 -8.58 7.94 1.59
N LYS A 210 -8.90 9.03 2.28
CA LYS A 210 -10.23 9.24 2.85
C LYS A 210 -11.00 10.20 1.97
N ARG A 211 -12.29 9.92 1.77
CA ARG A 211 -13.22 10.88 1.18
C ARG A 211 -13.24 12.16 2.01
N LEU A 212 -13.23 13.30 1.32
CA LEU A 212 -13.49 14.60 1.92
C LEU A 212 -14.94 15.00 1.75
N ASP A 213 -15.52 15.61 2.79
CA ASP A 213 -16.74 16.39 2.63
C ASP A 213 -16.51 17.61 1.73
N SER A 214 -17.55 18.09 1.06
CA SER A 214 -17.50 19.23 0.14
C SER A 214 -17.07 20.54 0.82
N SER A 215 -17.23 20.65 2.15
CA SER A 215 -16.76 21.78 2.96
C SER A 215 -15.23 21.89 3.04
N SER A 216 -14.50 20.79 2.92
CA SER A 216 -13.04 20.75 3.05
C SER A 216 -12.29 21.29 1.82
N TRP A 217 -12.97 21.55 0.72
CA TRP A 217 -12.40 21.91 -0.59
C TRP A 217 -12.13 23.41 -0.78
N ARG A 218 -12.55 24.26 0.17
CA ARG A 218 -12.77 25.69 -0.08
C ARG A 218 -11.52 26.56 -0.26
N SER A 219 -10.29 26.04 -0.17
CA SER A 219 -9.11 26.91 -0.40
C SER A 219 -7.78 26.25 -0.75
N GLN A 220 -7.54 24.96 -0.47
CA GLN A 220 -6.23 24.32 -0.72
C GLN A 220 -6.32 22.81 -1.02
N PRO A 221 -5.38 22.27 -1.82
CA PRO A 221 -5.29 20.84 -2.11
C PRO A 221 -5.13 20.04 -0.84
N VAL A 222 -5.68 18.83 -0.89
CA VAL A 222 -5.74 17.96 0.26
C VAL A 222 -5.11 16.63 -0.11
N PRO A 223 -3.94 16.29 0.45
CA PRO A 223 -3.19 15.13 -0.03
C PRO A 223 -4.00 13.83 0.07
N TRP A 224 -4.75 13.55 1.13
CA TRP A 224 -5.52 12.29 1.21
C TRP A 224 -6.80 12.25 0.35
N SER A 225 -7.11 13.29 -0.44
CA SER A 225 -8.26 13.33 -1.36
C SER A 225 -7.85 12.93 -2.78
N LEU A 226 -7.95 11.64 -3.07
CA LEU A 226 -7.45 11.05 -4.31
C LEU A 226 -8.18 11.52 -5.57
N GLY A 227 -9.41 12.02 -5.47
CA GLY A 227 -10.13 12.59 -6.62
C GLY A 227 -9.40 13.80 -7.25
N LEU A 228 -8.61 14.54 -6.45
CA LEU A 228 -7.78 15.65 -6.93
C LEU A 228 -6.50 15.18 -7.64
N TRP A 229 -6.15 13.91 -7.53
CA TRP A 229 -4.89 13.37 -8.04
C TRP A 229 -5.00 12.93 -9.49
N VAL A 230 -6.21 12.61 -9.94
CA VAL A 230 -6.53 12.25 -11.33
C VAL A 230 -6.80 13.49 -12.19
N SER A 231 -7.08 14.63 -11.55
CA SER A 231 -7.35 15.91 -12.21
C SER A 231 -6.11 16.82 -12.23
N PRO A 232 -5.75 17.43 -13.36
CA PRO A 232 -4.61 18.33 -13.47
C PRO A 232 -4.92 19.74 -12.94
N ALA A 233 -5.62 19.84 -11.82
CA ALA A 233 -6.12 21.11 -11.27
C ALA A 233 -5.02 22.12 -10.88
N PHE A 234 -3.74 21.76 -11.00
CA PHE A 234 -2.62 22.52 -10.47
C PHE A 234 -1.74 23.09 -11.58
N ASP A 235 -1.71 24.41 -11.66
CA ASP A 235 -1.02 25.22 -12.69
C ASP A 235 0.47 25.45 -12.40
N LYS A 236 1.03 24.89 -11.32
CA LYS A 236 2.40 25.20 -10.89
C LYS A 236 3.15 23.96 -10.39
N ASP A 237 3.94 23.39 -11.29
CA ASP A 237 5.27 22.80 -11.07
C ASP A 237 5.50 21.70 -10.03
N GLU A 238 4.45 21.03 -9.59
CA GLU A 238 4.57 19.93 -8.63
C GLU A 238 3.95 18.69 -9.29
N SER A 239 4.79 17.74 -9.74
CA SER A 239 4.36 16.49 -10.40
C SER A 239 3.12 15.95 -9.70
N ALA A 240 2.02 15.77 -10.45
CA ALA A 240 0.80 15.22 -9.88
C ALA A 240 1.19 13.91 -9.19
N LEU A 241 0.72 13.66 -7.97
CA LEU A 241 1.18 12.49 -7.23
C LEU A 241 0.86 11.17 -7.97
N VAL A 242 -0.17 11.15 -8.84
CA VAL A 242 -0.41 10.04 -9.78
C VAL A 242 0.76 9.83 -10.76
N ASP A 243 1.40 10.90 -11.23
CA ASP A 243 2.60 10.80 -12.06
C ASP A 243 3.73 10.16 -11.26
N LEU A 244 3.89 10.54 -9.98
CA LEU A 244 4.90 9.93 -9.11
C LEU A 244 4.63 8.43 -8.87
N LEU A 245 3.37 8.02 -8.76
CA LEU A 245 2.98 6.61 -8.79
C LEU A 245 3.41 5.96 -10.09
N GLY A 246 3.08 6.59 -11.22
CA GLY A 246 3.54 6.17 -12.53
C GLY A 246 5.04 5.94 -12.59
N HIS A 247 5.86 6.89 -12.12
CA HIS A 247 7.31 6.75 -12.11
C HIS A 247 7.81 5.63 -11.19
N ALA A 248 7.09 5.31 -10.11
CA ALA A 248 7.47 4.25 -9.19
C ALA A 248 7.31 2.85 -9.80
N ILE A 249 6.38 2.70 -10.74
CA ILE A 249 6.12 1.45 -11.46
C ILE A 249 7.19 1.23 -12.54
N ARG A 250 7.68 0.00 -12.65
CA ARG A 250 8.60 -0.39 -13.73
C ARG A 250 7.95 -0.26 -15.11
N GLU A 251 8.78 -0.23 -16.14
CA GLU A 251 8.27 -0.31 -17.50
C GLU A 251 7.66 -1.70 -17.80
N PRO A 252 6.54 -1.75 -18.53
CA PRO A 252 5.94 -3.00 -18.96
C PRO A 252 6.84 -3.73 -19.98
N LYS A 253 6.83 -5.06 -19.94
CA LYS A 253 7.45 -5.92 -20.96
C LYS A 253 6.53 -6.05 -22.18
N GLU A 254 7.00 -6.73 -23.22
CA GLU A 254 6.32 -6.87 -24.52
C GLU A 254 4.85 -7.32 -24.44
N ASN A 255 4.49 -8.17 -23.46
CA ASN A 255 3.13 -8.69 -23.28
C ASN A 255 2.36 -8.04 -22.12
N GLU A 256 2.93 -7.01 -21.52
CA GLU A 256 2.35 -6.35 -20.36
C GLU A 256 1.92 -4.93 -20.72
N VAL A 257 0.99 -4.39 -19.94
CA VAL A 257 0.58 -3.00 -20.04
C VAL A 257 0.52 -2.38 -18.66
N LYS A 258 0.70 -1.06 -18.63
CA LYS A 258 0.55 -0.26 -17.43
C LYS A 258 -0.86 0.30 -17.37
N LEU A 259 -1.47 0.22 -16.20
CA LEU A 259 -2.87 0.60 -15.99
C LEU A 259 -3.06 1.36 -14.68
N LEU A 260 -4.03 2.27 -14.72
CA LEU A 260 -4.53 3.03 -13.58
C LEU A 260 -5.89 2.46 -13.20
N GLU A 261 -6.10 2.13 -11.94
CA GLU A 261 -7.38 1.71 -11.37
C GLU A 261 -7.74 2.64 -10.22
N TRP A 262 -9.04 2.92 -10.07
CA TRP A 262 -9.56 3.68 -8.94
C TRP A 262 -10.83 3.05 -8.40
N HIS A 263 -10.99 3.14 -7.07
CA HIS A 263 -12.19 2.71 -6.37
C HIS A 263 -12.87 3.91 -5.74
N VAL A 264 -14.20 3.95 -5.88
CA VAL A 264 -15.06 5.03 -5.42
C VAL A 264 -15.94 4.52 -4.30
N VAL A 265 -15.88 5.20 -3.16
CA VAL A 265 -16.76 4.94 -2.03
C VAL A 265 -17.57 6.20 -1.76
N GLU A 266 -18.90 6.05 -1.72
CA GLU A 266 -19.85 7.14 -1.50
C GLU A 266 -19.64 8.34 -2.46
N GLY A 267 -19.25 8.09 -3.71
CA GLY A 267 -19.05 9.15 -4.72
C GLY A 267 -17.72 9.90 -4.61
N GLY A 268 -16.75 9.41 -3.84
CA GLY A 268 -15.37 9.93 -3.83
C GLY A 268 -14.33 8.82 -4.04
N VAL A 269 -13.28 9.11 -4.81
CA VAL A 269 -12.15 8.17 -5.00
C VAL A 269 -11.42 7.99 -3.67
N THR A 270 -11.38 6.75 -3.18
CA THR A 270 -10.70 6.35 -1.93
C THR A 270 -9.53 5.41 -2.16
N LEU A 271 -9.42 4.82 -3.35
CA LEU A 271 -8.27 4.00 -3.75
C LEU A 271 -7.77 4.44 -5.11
N LEU A 272 -6.46 4.54 -5.28
CA LEU A 272 -5.80 4.75 -6.56
C LEU A 272 -4.64 3.77 -6.70
N THR A 273 -4.65 2.98 -7.76
CA THR A 273 -3.64 1.95 -8.00
C THR A 273 -3.06 2.12 -9.39
N VAL A 274 -1.73 2.19 -9.49
CA VAL A 274 -1.02 2.01 -10.76
C VAL A 274 -0.32 0.66 -10.72
N ARG A 275 -0.51 -0.16 -11.75
CA ARG A 275 0.18 -1.46 -11.84
C ARG A 275 0.55 -1.82 -13.26
N VAL A 276 1.46 -2.78 -13.39
CA VAL A 276 1.72 -3.53 -14.62
C VAL A 276 0.97 -4.85 -14.54
N ASP A 277 0.30 -5.21 -15.64
CA ASP A 277 -0.43 -6.47 -15.76
C ASP A 277 -0.32 -7.01 -17.18
N GLU A 278 -0.66 -8.27 -17.36
CA GLU A 278 -0.63 -8.94 -18.64
C GLU A 278 -1.74 -8.41 -19.57
N ALA A 279 -1.39 -8.03 -20.80
CA ALA A 279 -2.30 -7.39 -21.76
C ALA A 279 -3.57 -8.22 -22.02
N HIS A 280 -3.44 -9.55 -22.05
CA HIS A 280 -4.54 -10.48 -22.33
C HIS A 280 -5.56 -10.61 -21.18
N LYS A 281 -5.26 -10.12 -19.98
CA LYS A 281 -6.17 -10.15 -18.82
C LYS A 281 -7.08 -8.92 -18.74
N ILE A 282 -6.94 -7.98 -19.67
CA ILE A 282 -7.57 -6.67 -19.56
C ILE A 282 -8.66 -6.53 -20.63
N MET A 283 -9.89 -6.32 -20.16
CA MET A 283 -10.95 -5.75 -20.98
C MET A 283 -11.06 -4.25 -20.62
N PRO A 284 -10.43 -3.33 -21.36
CA PRO A 284 -10.60 -1.92 -21.06
C PRO A 284 -12.08 -1.55 -21.17
N LEU A 285 -12.59 -0.77 -20.21
CA LEU A 285 -13.92 -0.20 -20.34
C LEU A 285 -13.83 0.85 -21.46
N THR A 286 -14.23 0.46 -22.66
CA THR A 286 -14.40 1.38 -23.78
C THR A 286 -15.69 2.17 -23.58
N GLY A 287 -15.58 3.33 -22.95
CA GLY A 287 -16.71 4.22 -22.74
C GLY A 287 -16.27 5.68 -22.66
N SER A 288 -16.79 6.50 -23.56
CA SER A 288 -16.49 7.93 -23.72
C SER A 288 -16.95 8.82 -22.56
N ASP A 289 -17.65 8.25 -21.56
CA ASP A 289 -18.21 8.97 -20.41
C ASP A 289 -17.56 8.48 -19.11
N LEU A 290 -16.28 8.81 -18.96
CA LEU A 290 -15.48 8.40 -17.83
C LEU A 290 -15.77 9.30 -16.62
N HIS A 291 -16.82 8.96 -15.88
CA HIS A 291 -17.16 9.64 -14.64
C HIS A 291 -16.39 9.03 -13.47
N LEU A 292 -15.55 9.83 -12.79
CA LEU A 292 -14.87 9.49 -11.52
C LEU A 292 -15.83 9.21 -10.33
N LEU A 293 -17.13 9.11 -10.62
CA LEU A 293 -18.21 8.76 -9.70
C LEU A 293 -18.36 7.24 -9.52
N TYR A 294 -17.74 6.45 -10.39
CA TYR A 294 -17.78 4.99 -10.34
C TYR A 294 -16.38 4.41 -10.36
N ASP A 295 -16.26 3.18 -9.88
CA ASP A 295 -15.07 2.37 -10.05
C ASP A 295 -14.66 2.29 -11.52
N GLY A 296 -13.36 2.33 -11.75
CA GLY A 296 -12.88 2.26 -13.11
C GLY A 296 -11.42 1.92 -13.23
N ARG A 297 -11.05 1.66 -14.48
CA ARG A 297 -9.70 1.36 -14.90
C ARG A 297 -9.44 1.97 -16.26
N MET A 298 -8.21 2.39 -16.51
CA MET A 298 -7.78 3.00 -17.75
C MET A 298 -6.35 2.59 -18.08
N LEU A 299 -6.03 2.45 -19.37
CA LEU A 299 -4.63 2.28 -19.77
C LEU A 299 -3.83 3.54 -19.44
N TRP A 300 -2.57 3.38 -19.07
CA TRP A 300 -1.74 4.51 -18.64
C TRP A 300 -1.61 5.57 -19.74
N ASN A 301 -1.48 5.17 -21.01
CA ASN A 301 -1.38 6.12 -22.12
C ASN A 301 -2.69 6.89 -22.35
N GLU A 302 -3.84 6.20 -22.29
CA GLU A 302 -5.16 6.84 -22.35
C GLU A 302 -5.34 7.82 -21.18
N PHE A 303 -4.80 7.50 -20.00
CA PHE A 303 -4.82 8.39 -18.84
C PHE A 303 -3.97 9.64 -19.06
N LEU A 304 -2.81 9.52 -19.69
CA LEU A 304 -1.99 10.67 -20.04
C LEU A 304 -2.73 11.60 -21.02
N ASP A 305 -3.38 11.03 -22.04
CA ASP A 305 -4.19 11.79 -23.00
C ASP A 305 -5.39 12.46 -22.33
N PHE A 306 -6.11 11.73 -21.47
CA PHE A 306 -7.20 12.28 -20.66
C PHE A 306 -6.71 13.44 -19.80
N LYS A 307 -5.58 13.28 -19.11
CA LYS A 307 -4.99 14.32 -18.25
C LYS A 307 -4.63 15.55 -19.08
N GLU A 308 -3.99 15.39 -20.24
CA GLU A 308 -3.62 16.52 -21.10
C GLU A 308 -4.85 17.31 -21.59
N ASN A 309 -5.90 16.60 -22.03
CA ASN A 309 -7.18 17.20 -22.41
C ASN A 309 -7.82 17.99 -21.26
N GLN A 310 -7.76 17.48 -20.03
CA GLN A 310 -8.24 18.19 -18.85
C GLN A 310 -7.40 19.44 -18.53
N VAL A 311 -6.07 19.38 -18.66
CA VAL A 311 -5.17 20.55 -18.50
C VAL A 311 -5.59 21.65 -19.47
N GLU A 312 -5.76 21.30 -20.75
CA GLU A 312 -6.13 22.28 -21.78
C GLU A 312 -7.49 22.91 -21.51
N SER A 313 -8.48 22.10 -21.13
CA SER A 313 -9.81 22.59 -20.75
C SER A 313 -9.76 23.60 -19.60
N ILE A 314 -8.96 23.30 -18.57
CA ILE A 314 -8.75 24.21 -17.43
C ILE A 314 -8.07 25.51 -17.88
N LYS A 315 -7.03 25.43 -18.72
CA LYS A 315 -6.35 26.63 -19.26
C LYS A 315 -7.31 27.51 -20.04
N ARG A 316 -8.17 26.93 -20.90
CA ARG A 316 -9.20 27.66 -21.66
C ARG A 316 -10.23 28.33 -20.74
N ARG A 317 -10.67 27.62 -19.68
CA ARG A 317 -11.57 28.20 -18.66
C ARG A 317 -10.92 29.36 -17.90
N LYS A 318 -9.67 29.22 -17.47
CA LYS A 318 -8.94 30.30 -16.79
C LYS A 318 -8.74 31.53 -17.68
N ALA A 319 -8.43 31.32 -18.97
CA ALA A 319 -8.29 32.39 -19.94
C ALA A 319 -9.60 33.13 -20.24
N SER A 320 -10.76 32.53 -19.93
CA SER A 320 -12.09 33.13 -20.13
C SER A 320 -12.71 33.73 -18.86
N MET A 321 -12.05 33.64 -17.70
CA MET A 321 -12.52 34.22 -16.45
C MET A 321 -11.92 35.62 -16.21
N SER A 322 -12.76 36.58 -15.79
CA SER A 322 -12.30 37.92 -15.37
C SER A 322 -11.66 37.88 -13.97
N ILE A 323 -10.73 38.80 -13.70
CA ILE A 323 -9.81 38.84 -12.54
C ILE A 323 -10.52 38.86 -11.15
N GLY A 324 -11.84 39.00 -11.09
CA GLY A 324 -12.62 39.06 -9.84
C GLY A 324 -13.13 37.73 -9.28
N ASP A 325 -13.14 36.64 -10.06
CA ASP A 325 -13.73 35.38 -9.60
C ASP A 325 -12.66 34.44 -9.05
N ALA A 326 -12.56 34.35 -7.72
CA ALA A 326 -11.71 33.39 -7.06
C ALA A 326 -12.05 31.97 -7.55
N ILE A 327 -11.02 31.32 -8.12
CA ILE A 327 -11.01 29.97 -8.73
C ILE A 327 -11.70 28.89 -7.86
N TRP A 328 -11.84 29.14 -6.56
CA TRP A 328 -12.41 28.21 -5.58
C TRP A 328 -13.93 28.25 -5.44
N GLY A 329 -14.61 29.25 -6.03
CA GLY A 329 -16.09 29.29 -6.05
C GLY A 329 -16.71 28.24 -6.99
N ARG A 330 -15.90 27.65 -7.88
CA ARG A 330 -16.30 26.62 -8.84
C ARG A 330 -15.16 25.64 -9.09
N ALA A 331 -14.78 24.86 -8.06
CA ALA A 331 -14.24 23.52 -8.36
C ALA A 331 -15.22 22.83 -9.34
N PRO A 332 -14.78 21.92 -10.23
CA PRO A 332 -15.73 21.17 -11.04
C PRO A 332 -16.75 20.57 -10.07
N GLU A 333 -18.01 21.00 -10.18
CA GLU A 333 -19.09 20.21 -9.62
C GLU A 333 -18.94 18.87 -10.33
N VAL A 334 -18.44 17.88 -9.59
CA VAL A 334 -18.77 16.51 -9.90
C VAL A 334 -20.27 16.48 -9.65
N LEU A 335 -21.03 16.59 -10.74
CA LEU A 335 -22.50 16.66 -10.70
C LEU A 335 -23.00 15.50 -9.82
N VAL A 336 -23.78 15.89 -8.81
CA VAL A 336 -24.35 15.06 -7.73
C VAL A 336 -25.20 13.93 -8.28
#